data_AF-A0A8H8U6I6-F1
#
_entry.id   AF-A0A8H8U6I6-F1
#
_cell.length_a   1.000
_cell.length_b   1.000
_cell.length_c   1.000
_cell.angle_alpha   90.00
_cell.angle_beta   90.00
_cell.angle_gamma   90.00
#
_symmetry.space_group_name_H-M   'P 1'
#
loop_
_entity.id
_entity.type
_entity.pdbx_description
1 polymer ?
#
loop_
_entity_poly.entity_id
_entity_poly.type
_entity_poly.pdbx_seq_one_letter_code
_entity_poly.pdbx_strand_id
1 'polypeptide(L)'
;MEALGVASGIAGLIGLAEIVAFKGSKYAIGVKNAGSDIKNLILEVQSLYGVLNRLKLLAKCLEEEQSAVGTTQSLASGLLLTDSDGSRNLEHFQTCRKNLDHLKKSLDDKDQNSKKTKLSWPFKASETKELIEKIARNKRDLSDALTADGLTALVASLSSQSDLIENVRSVKQEFQKTTLERAESEKGK
;
A
#
# COMPACT_ATOMS: atom_id res chain seq x y z
N MET A 1 -14.54 7.42 -7.96
CA MET A 1 -14.63 7.92 -6.57
C MET A 1 -13.94 6.99 -5.56
N GLU A 2 -13.51 5.78 -5.97
CA GLU A 2 -12.99 4.75 -5.05
C GLU A 2 -11.48 4.82 -4.76
N ALA A 3 -10.65 5.31 -5.69
CA ALA A 3 -9.20 5.52 -5.47
C ALA A 3 -8.91 6.44 -4.26
N LEU A 4 -9.74 7.47 -4.05
CA LEU A 4 -9.66 8.37 -2.89
C LEU A 4 -9.88 7.63 -1.56
N GLY A 5 -10.74 6.60 -1.53
CA GLY A 5 -11.02 5.81 -0.33
C GLY A 5 -9.84 4.94 0.09
N VAL A 6 -9.13 4.37 -0.88
CA VAL A 6 -7.96 3.51 -0.64
C VAL A 6 -6.74 4.34 -0.23
N ALA A 7 -6.41 5.39 -0.97
CA ALA A 7 -5.28 6.27 -0.66
C ALA A 7 -5.44 6.92 0.73
N SER A 8 -6.66 7.37 1.08
CA SER A 8 -6.96 7.88 2.42
C SER A 8 -6.91 6.80 3.51
N GLY A 9 -7.32 5.56 3.19
CA GLY A 9 -7.19 4.40 4.06
C GLY A 9 -5.74 4.10 4.44
N ILE A 10 -4.85 4.01 3.45
CA ILE A 10 -3.40 3.79 3.61
C ILE A 10 -2.77 4.96 4.39
N ALA A 11 -3.06 6.20 4.01
CA ALA A 11 -2.55 7.38 4.70
C ALA A 11 -2.95 7.39 6.19
N GLY A 12 -4.18 6.98 6.51
CA GLY A 12 -4.64 6.82 7.89
C GLY A 12 -3.85 5.76 8.66
N LEU A 13 -3.51 4.62 8.04
CA LEU A 13 -2.67 3.60 8.69
C LEU A 13 -1.23 4.08 8.90
N ILE A 14 -0.66 4.78 7.93
CA ILE A 14 0.67 5.39 8.03
C ILE A 14 0.73 6.32 9.25
N GLY A 15 -0.25 7.22 9.38
CA GLY A 15 -0.31 8.14 10.53
C GLY A 15 -0.44 7.43 11.87
N LEU A 16 -1.25 6.36 11.94
CA LEU A 16 -1.35 5.57 13.17
C LEU A 16 -0.04 4.86 13.52
N ALA A 17 0.59 4.21 12.56
CA ALA A 17 1.86 3.51 12.75
C ALA A 17 2.97 4.48 13.18
N GLU A 18 3.02 5.68 12.59
CA GLU A 18 3.95 6.74 12.96
C GLU A 18 3.76 7.18 14.42
N ILE A 19 2.52 7.47 14.83
CA ILE A 19 2.20 7.87 16.21
C ILE A 19 2.59 6.77 17.21
N VAL A 20 2.26 5.51 16.91
CA VAL A 20 2.58 4.37 17.78
C VAL A 20 4.10 4.19 17.89
N ALA A 21 4.83 4.22 16.76
CA ALA A 21 6.28 4.09 16.74
C ALA A 21 6.96 5.23 17.51
N PHE A 22 6.50 6.47 17.33
CA PHE A 22 7.01 7.63 18.06
C PHE A 22 6.83 7.48 19.57
N LYS A 23 5.61 7.17 20.02
CA LYS A 23 5.31 7.01 21.45
C LYS A 23 6.01 5.83 22.09
N GLY A 24 6.06 4.70 21.39
CA GLY A 24 6.81 3.53 21.82
C GLY A 24 8.30 3.85 21.97
N SER A 25 8.88 4.55 20.99
CA SER A 25 10.29 4.97 21.04
C SER A 25 10.58 5.93 22.19
N LYS A 26 9.70 6.92 22.42
CA LYS A 26 9.78 7.84 23.57
C LYS A 26 9.80 7.06 24.89
N TYR A 27 8.97 6.02 25.02
CA TYR A 27 9.02 5.11 26.16
C TYR A 27 10.34 4.35 26.27
N ALA A 28 10.79 3.73 25.18
CA ALA A 28 12.00 2.92 25.18
C ALA A 28 13.27 3.73 25.55
N ILE A 29 13.32 5.01 25.16
CA ILE A 29 14.41 5.94 25.50
C ILE A 29 14.29 6.43 26.94
N GLY A 30 13.07 6.72 27.40
CA GLY A 30 12.81 7.27 28.73
C GLY A 30 12.94 6.27 29.90
N VAL A 31 13.12 4.98 29.63
CA VAL A 31 13.16 3.92 30.65
C VAL A 31 14.46 3.12 30.57
N LYS A 32 15.27 3.17 31.64
CA LYS A 32 16.64 2.62 31.72
C LYS A 32 16.77 1.11 31.42
N ASN A 33 15.66 0.36 31.43
CA ASN A 33 15.58 -1.07 31.07
C ASN A 33 14.25 -1.38 30.36
N ALA A 34 13.91 -0.65 29.30
CA ALA A 34 12.75 -1.01 28.49
C ALA A 34 12.90 -2.46 27.97
N GLY A 35 11.88 -3.29 28.23
CA GLY A 35 11.89 -4.71 27.88
C GLY A 35 12.15 -4.92 26.39
N SER A 36 12.88 -5.99 26.04
CA SER A 36 13.16 -6.35 24.65
C SER A 36 11.89 -6.50 23.82
N ASP A 37 10.81 -7.02 24.41
CA ASP A 37 9.51 -7.17 23.75
C ASP A 37 8.93 -5.82 23.31
N ILE A 38 9.14 -4.75 24.08
CA ILE A 38 8.68 -3.40 23.73
C ILE A 38 9.46 -2.87 22.53
N LYS A 39 10.78 -3.06 22.54
CA LYS A 39 11.65 -2.68 21.41
C LYS A 39 11.27 -3.46 20.14
N ASN A 40 11.02 -4.76 20.28
CA ASN A 40 10.59 -5.61 19.18
C ASN A 40 9.24 -5.16 18.61
N LEU A 41 8.28 -4.79 19.46
CA LEU A 41 7.00 -4.23 18.99
C LEU A 41 7.22 -2.92 18.19
N ILE A 42 8.09 -2.02 18.67
CA ILE A 42 8.39 -0.77 17.96
C ILE A 42 9.00 -1.06 16.59
N LEU A 43 9.99 -1.97 16.53
CA LEU A 43 10.62 -2.38 15.27
C LEU A 43 9.59 -3.00 14.31
N GLU A 44 8.68 -3.80 14.82
CA GLU A 44 7.63 -4.45 14.02
C GLU A 44 6.64 -3.42 13.46
N VAL A 45 6.24 -2.41 14.25
CA VAL A 45 5.40 -1.29 13.79
C VAL A 45 6.13 -0.42 12.76
N GLN A 46 7.43 -0.17 12.93
CA GLN A 46 8.25 0.55 11.94
C GLN A 46 8.40 -0.25 10.64
N SER A 47 8.54 -1.57 10.74
CA SER A 47 8.57 -2.47 9.58
C SER A 47 7.24 -2.41 8.82
N LEU A 48 6.11 -2.46 9.53
CA LEU A 48 4.76 -2.26 8.96
C LEU A 48 4.62 -0.87 8.30
N TYR A 49 5.10 0.21 8.93
CA TYR A 49 5.12 1.55 8.34
C TYR A 49 5.85 1.56 6.99
N GLY A 50 6.96 0.83 6.87
CA GLY A 50 7.67 0.65 5.60
C GLY A 50 6.82 -0.02 4.52
N VAL A 51 6.09 -1.09 4.86
CA VAL A 51 5.16 -1.77 3.93
C VAL A 51 4.04 -0.83 3.49
N LEU A 52 3.44 -0.08 4.43
CA LEU A 52 2.37 0.87 4.11
C LEU A 52 2.83 2.00 3.17
N ASN A 53 4.06 2.50 3.31
CA ASN A 53 4.60 3.49 2.39
C ASN A 53 4.86 2.93 0.99
N ARG A 54 5.27 1.66 0.88
CA ARG A 54 5.40 0.98 -0.41
C ARG A 54 4.04 0.80 -1.09
N LEU A 55 2.99 0.43 -0.33
CA LEU A 55 1.62 0.40 -0.81
C LEU A 55 1.15 1.77 -1.30
N LYS A 56 1.44 2.85 -0.56
CA LYS A 56 1.14 4.21 -1.01
C LYS A 56 1.82 4.57 -2.32
N LEU A 57 3.10 4.21 -2.47
CA LEU A 57 3.86 4.47 -3.70
C LEU A 57 3.29 3.69 -4.87
N LEU A 58 3.00 2.39 -4.69
CA LEU A 58 2.39 1.56 -5.73
C LEU A 58 1.04 2.15 -6.17
N ALA A 59 0.17 2.49 -5.22
CA ALA A 59 -1.12 3.11 -5.52
C ALA A 59 -0.97 4.38 -6.38
N LYS A 60 0.01 5.25 -6.05
CA LYS A 60 0.31 6.46 -6.83
C LYS A 60 0.78 6.15 -8.25
N CYS A 61 1.69 5.17 -8.41
CA CYS A 61 2.15 4.75 -9.73
C CYS A 61 0.99 4.25 -10.60
N LEU A 62 0.07 3.46 -10.03
CA LEU A 62 -1.10 2.93 -10.74
C LEU A 62 -2.11 4.03 -11.13
N GLU A 63 -2.27 5.06 -10.29
CA GLU A 63 -3.11 6.23 -10.59
C GLU A 63 -2.53 7.07 -11.74
N GLU A 64 -1.20 7.21 -11.78
CA GLU A 64 -0.49 7.94 -12.84
C GLU A 64 -0.56 7.21 -14.19
N GLU A 65 -0.40 5.87 -14.22
CA GLU A 65 -0.52 5.07 -15.45
C GLU A 65 -1.92 5.14 -16.08
N GLN A 66 -2.99 5.09 -15.27
CA GLN A 66 -4.36 5.24 -15.76
C GLN A 66 -4.61 6.61 -16.41
N SER A 67 -4.03 7.66 -15.82
CA SER A 67 -4.17 9.02 -16.32
C SER A 67 -3.48 9.22 -17.69
N ALA A 68 -2.45 8.41 -17.98
CA ALA A 68 -1.70 8.48 -19.23
C ALA A 68 -2.33 7.68 -20.38
N VAL A 69 -3.03 6.58 -20.09
CA VAL A 69 -3.55 5.66 -21.12
C VAL A 69 -5.03 5.95 -21.49
N GLY A 70 -5.74 6.78 -20.71
CA GLY A 70 -7.15 7.12 -20.97
C GLY A 70 -8.11 5.93 -20.84
N THR A 71 -7.62 4.75 -20.46
CA THR A 71 -8.39 3.55 -20.16
C THR A 71 -9.07 3.71 -18.81
N THR A 72 -10.39 3.66 -18.81
CA THR A 72 -11.28 3.78 -17.64
C THR A 72 -11.32 2.52 -16.76
N GLN A 73 -10.42 1.56 -16.96
CA GLN A 73 -10.26 0.43 -16.05
C GLN A 73 -9.34 0.85 -14.93
N SER A 74 -9.95 1.30 -13.83
CA SER A 74 -9.26 1.62 -12.60
C SER A 74 -8.38 0.44 -12.20
N LEU A 75 -7.04 0.57 -12.17
CA LEU A 75 -6.15 -0.40 -11.53
C LEU A 75 -6.11 -0.21 -10.01
N ALA A 76 -6.64 0.91 -9.51
CA ALA A 76 -7.00 1.07 -8.10
C ALA A 76 -8.02 -0.02 -7.66
N SER A 77 -8.63 -0.68 -8.65
CA SER A 77 -9.44 -1.86 -8.49
C SER A 77 -8.72 -3.14 -8.09
N GLY A 78 -7.43 -3.27 -8.40
CA GLY A 78 -6.63 -4.38 -7.88
C GLY A 78 -6.48 -4.28 -6.36
N LEU A 79 -6.22 -3.05 -5.87
CA LEU A 79 -6.19 -2.77 -4.44
C LEU A 79 -7.58 -2.85 -3.79
N LEU A 80 -8.65 -2.61 -4.56
CA LEU A 80 -10.02 -2.70 -4.10
C LEU A 80 -11.01 -2.83 -5.27
N LEU A 81 -11.44 -4.04 -5.65
CA LEU A 81 -12.75 -4.21 -6.32
C LEU A 81 -13.41 -5.52 -5.93
N THR A 82 -14.48 -5.36 -5.15
CA THR A 82 -15.84 -5.62 -5.63
C THR A 82 -15.99 -6.66 -6.75
N ASP A 83 -15.86 -7.93 -6.40
CA ASP A 83 -16.96 -8.89 -6.56
C ASP A 83 -16.68 -10.07 -5.61
N SER A 84 -17.74 -10.52 -4.92
CA SER A 84 -17.96 -11.72 -4.07
C SER A 84 -16.86 -12.26 -3.12
N ASP A 85 -15.57 -12.01 -3.35
CA ASP A 85 -14.40 -12.40 -2.56
C ASP A 85 -13.59 -11.19 -2.00
N GLY A 86 -13.97 -9.95 -2.35
CA GLY A 86 -13.34 -8.68 -1.93
C GLY A 86 -13.37 -8.36 -0.41
N SER A 87 -13.92 -9.25 0.41
CA SER A 87 -13.99 -9.08 1.88
C SER A 87 -12.61 -9.22 2.55
N ARG A 88 -11.70 -10.01 1.99
CA ARG A 88 -10.44 -10.42 2.67
C ARG A 88 -9.40 -9.30 2.72
N ASN A 89 -9.16 -8.59 1.62
CA ASN A 89 -8.23 -7.45 1.61
C ASN A 89 -8.71 -6.33 2.54
N LEU A 90 -10.01 -5.99 2.49
CA LEU A 90 -10.59 -5.02 3.42
C LEU A 90 -10.45 -5.47 4.88
N GLU A 91 -10.60 -6.76 5.17
CA GLU A 91 -10.41 -7.34 6.51
C GLU A 91 -8.97 -7.16 7.01
N HIS A 92 -7.95 -7.35 6.18
CA HIS A 92 -6.55 -7.15 6.57
C HIS A 92 -6.27 -5.68 6.93
N PHE A 93 -6.77 -4.74 6.14
CA PHE A 93 -6.65 -3.30 6.42
C PHE A 93 -7.43 -2.88 7.68
N GLN A 94 -8.64 -3.39 7.87
CA GLN A 94 -9.45 -3.12 9.06
C GLN A 94 -8.81 -3.71 10.33
N THR A 95 -8.26 -4.91 10.23
CA THR A 95 -7.56 -5.57 11.36
C THR A 95 -6.30 -4.81 11.74
N CYS A 96 -5.52 -4.38 10.74
CA CYS A 96 -4.36 -3.53 10.94
C CYS A 96 -4.73 -2.20 11.63
N ARG A 97 -5.80 -1.53 11.15
CA ARG A 97 -6.35 -0.32 11.76
C ARG A 97 -6.70 -0.56 13.22
N LYS A 98 -7.48 -1.61 13.53
CA LYS A 98 -7.92 -1.93 14.90
C LYS A 98 -6.74 -2.13 15.84
N ASN A 99 -5.71 -2.86 15.40
CA ASN A 99 -4.52 -3.13 16.21
C ASN A 99 -3.70 -1.85 16.47
N LEU A 100 -3.49 -1.02 15.44
CA LEU A 100 -2.78 0.25 15.59
C LEU A 100 -3.56 1.27 16.43
N ASP A 101 -4.89 1.34 16.27
CA ASP A 101 -5.76 2.19 17.10
C ASP A 101 -5.75 1.76 18.55
N HIS A 102 -5.80 0.45 18.82
CA HIS A 102 -5.69 -0.08 20.17
C HIS A 102 -4.35 0.32 20.81
N LEU A 103 -3.24 0.12 20.09
CA LEU A 103 -1.91 0.57 20.52
C LEU A 103 -1.88 2.07 20.81
N LYS A 104 -2.38 2.88 19.87
CA LYS A 104 -2.42 4.34 20.01
C LYS A 104 -3.22 4.76 21.24
N LYS A 105 -4.44 4.24 21.40
CA LYS A 105 -5.34 4.58 22.52
C LYS A 105 -4.73 4.23 23.86
N SER A 106 -4.20 3.01 24.03
CA SER A 106 -3.57 2.62 25.30
C SER A 106 -2.33 3.45 25.63
N LEU A 107 -1.57 3.89 24.62
CA LEU A 107 -0.44 4.80 24.79
C LEU A 107 -0.90 6.25 25.07
N ASP A 108 -2.01 6.71 24.49
CA ASP A 108 -2.65 8.01 24.79
C ASP A 108 -3.16 8.07 26.24
N ASP A 109 -3.95 7.08 26.66
CA ASP A 109 -4.59 7.03 27.98
C ASP A 109 -3.56 7.10 29.11
N LYS A 110 -2.40 6.49 28.90
CA LYS A 110 -1.33 6.45 29.90
C LYS A 110 -0.45 7.69 29.89
N ASP A 111 -0.33 8.39 28.76
CA ASP A 111 0.34 9.70 28.70
C ASP A 111 -0.53 10.77 29.40
N GLN A 112 -1.85 10.77 29.19
CA GLN A 112 -2.78 11.74 29.79
C GLN A 112 -2.94 11.58 31.31
N ASN A 113 -2.91 10.34 31.81
CA ASN A 113 -3.03 10.08 33.25
C ASN A 113 -1.71 10.31 34.01
N SER A 114 -0.60 10.56 33.30
CA SER A 114 0.75 10.69 33.87
C SER A 114 1.11 12.11 34.34
N LYS A 115 0.14 12.87 34.86
CA LYS A 115 0.36 14.28 35.25
C LYS A 115 1.51 14.51 36.24
N LYS A 116 2.07 13.49 36.93
CA LYS A 116 3.26 13.69 37.80
C LYS A 116 4.31 12.56 37.89
N THR A 117 4.16 11.35 37.37
CA THR A 117 5.14 10.28 37.69
C THR A 117 5.25 9.17 36.64
N LYS A 118 6.45 9.10 36.02
CA LYS A 118 7.07 7.92 35.39
C LYS A 118 6.41 7.41 34.09
N LEU A 119 7.18 7.43 32.99
CA LEU A 119 6.80 6.72 31.77
C LEU A 119 6.54 5.24 32.12
N SER A 120 5.30 4.80 31.92
CA SER A 120 4.87 3.42 32.20
C SER A 120 4.34 2.79 30.92
N TRP A 121 4.71 1.52 30.71
CA TRP A 121 4.22 0.76 29.57
C TRP A 121 2.79 0.30 29.87
N PRO A 122 1.83 0.50 28.95
CA PRO A 122 0.42 0.25 29.26
C PRO A 122 0.02 -1.22 29.20
N PHE A 123 0.89 -2.10 28.70
CA PHE A 123 0.60 -3.51 28.49
C PHE A 123 1.43 -4.42 29.39
N LYS A 124 0.92 -5.61 29.69
CA LYS A 124 1.71 -6.71 30.25
C LYS A 124 2.65 -7.28 29.19
N ALA A 125 3.64 -8.05 29.64
CA ALA A 125 4.58 -8.72 28.73
C ALA A 125 3.87 -9.67 27.75
N SER A 126 2.89 -10.45 28.22
CA SER A 126 2.10 -11.36 27.38
C SER A 126 1.30 -10.61 26.30
N GLU A 127 0.64 -9.51 26.68
CA GLU A 127 -0.12 -8.66 25.76
C GLU A 127 0.81 -8.00 24.72
N THR A 128 2.01 -7.58 25.15
CA THR A 128 3.01 -7.01 24.24
C THR A 128 3.45 -8.03 23.19
N LYS A 129 3.67 -9.30 23.57
CA LYS A 129 4.00 -10.39 22.64
C LYS A 129 2.85 -10.68 21.67
N GLU A 130 1.62 -10.73 22.17
CA GLU A 130 0.44 -10.93 21.31
C GLU A 130 0.30 -9.79 20.28
N LEU A 131 0.56 -8.55 20.70
CA LEU A 131 0.56 -7.39 19.82
C LEU A 131 1.66 -7.48 18.76
N ILE A 132 2.88 -7.93 19.11
CA ILE A 132 3.94 -8.19 18.13
C ILE A 132 3.45 -9.16 17.06
N GLU A 133 2.88 -10.29 17.47
CA GLU A 133 2.41 -11.30 16.53
C GLU A 133 1.27 -10.79 15.64
N LYS A 134 0.33 -10.01 16.20
CA LYS A 134 -0.75 -9.39 15.43
C LYS A 134 -0.22 -8.43 14.38
N ILE A 135 0.70 -7.53 14.75
CA ILE A 135 1.32 -6.59 13.80
C ILE A 135 2.14 -7.33 12.76
N ALA A 136 2.89 -8.36 13.14
CA ALA A 136 3.67 -9.18 12.21
C ALA A 136 2.79 -9.93 11.21
N ARG A 137 1.63 -10.44 11.64
CA ARG A 137 0.62 -11.01 10.75
C ARG A 137 0.08 -9.96 9.78
N ASN A 138 -0.37 -8.81 10.28
CA ASN A 138 -0.86 -7.73 9.41
C ASN A 138 0.18 -7.27 8.39
N LYS A 139 1.45 -7.17 8.80
CA LYS A 139 2.56 -6.83 7.90
C LYS A 139 2.71 -7.86 6.79
N ARG A 140 2.68 -9.16 7.12
CA ARG A 140 2.78 -10.25 6.15
C ARG A 140 1.63 -10.17 5.14
N ASP A 141 0.40 -10.13 5.63
CA ASP A 141 -0.80 -10.08 4.79
C ASP A 141 -0.75 -8.90 3.81
N LEU A 142 -0.37 -7.71 4.29
CA LEU A 142 -0.26 -6.50 3.47
C LEU A 142 0.92 -6.55 2.49
N SER A 143 2.01 -7.21 2.84
CA SER A 143 3.16 -7.42 1.95
C SER A 143 2.86 -8.42 0.84
N ASP A 144 2.10 -9.46 1.16
CA ASP A 144 1.65 -10.47 0.20
C ASP A 144 0.68 -9.84 -0.79
N ALA A 145 -0.29 -9.05 -0.30
CA ALA A 145 -1.18 -8.25 -1.14
C ALA A 145 -0.41 -7.29 -2.06
N LEU A 146 0.54 -6.52 -1.51
CA LEU A 146 1.40 -5.62 -2.29
C LEU A 146 2.13 -6.35 -3.44
N THR A 147 2.62 -7.56 -3.18
CA THR A 147 3.35 -8.36 -4.18
C THR A 147 2.41 -8.85 -5.28
N ALA A 148 1.23 -9.34 -4.90
CA ALA A 148 0.21 -9.79 -5.86
C ALA A 148 -0.28 -8.63 -6.75
N ASP A 149 -0.53 -7.46 -6.16
CA ASP A 149 -0.98 -6.27 -6.88
C ASP A 149 0.13 -5.74 -7.80
N GLY A 150 1.38 -5.69 -7.32
CA GLY A 150 2.53 -5.29 -8.13
C GLY A 150 2.77 -6.21 -9.34
N LEU A 151 2.58 -7.53 -9.16
CA LEU A 151 2.64 -8.49 -10.27
C LEU A 151 1.51 -8.28 -11.27
N THR A 152 0.28 -8.06 -10.78
CA THR A 152 -0.89 -7.80 -11.64
C THR A 152 -0.70 -6.54 -12.47
N ALA A 153 -0.20 -5.46 -11.86
CA ALA A 153 0.14 -4.23 -12.55
C ALA A 153 1.20 -4.42 -13.63
N LEU A 154 2.28 -5.14 -13.31
CA LEU A 154 3.35 -5.42 -14.26
C LEU A 154 2.84 -6.21 -15.48
N VAL A 155 1.99 -7.21 -15.26
CA VAL A 155 1.35 -7.97 -16.35
C VAL A 155 0.48 -7.06 -17.22
N ALA A 156 -0.31 -6.17 -16.62
CA ALA A 156 -1.13 -5.22 -17.36
C ALA A 156 -0.28 -4.25 -18.21
N SER A 157 0.80 -3.71 -17.64
CA SER A 157 1.70 -2.79 -18.36
C SER A 157 2.45 -3.49 -19.51
N LEU A 158 2.88 -4.74 -19.32
CA LEU A 158 3.49 -5.54 -20.39
C LEU A 158 2.50 -5.86 -21.53
N SER A 159 1.24 -6.11 -21.19
CA SER A 159 0.18 -6.36 -22.18
C SER A 159 -0.10 -5.10 -23.01
N SER A 160 -0.26 -3.94 -22.34
CA SER A 160 -0.44 -2.64 -23.00
C SER A 160 0.71 -2.28 -23.94
N GLN A 161 1.96 -2.55 -23.53
CA GLN A 161 3.12 -2.36 -24.42
C GLN A 161 3.08 -3.26 -25.65
N SER A 162 2.61 -4.50 -25.50
CA SER A 162 2.45 -5.43 -26.61
C SER A 162 1.41 -4.93 -27.61
N ASP A 163 0.27 -4.43 -27.12
CA ASP A 163 -0.79 -3.83 -27.94
C ASP A 163 -0.29 -2.59 -28.68
N LEU A 164 0.51 -1.74 -28.03
CA LEU A 164 1.11 -0.56 -28.67
C LEU A 164 2.07 -0.95 -29.80
N ILE A 165 2.89 -1.99 -29.62
CA ILE A 165 3.80 -2.50 -30.65
C ILE A 165 3.00 -3.02 -31.85
N GLU A 166 1.90 -3.71 -31.62
CA GLU A 166 1.02 -4.19 -32.67
C GLU A 166 0.37 -3.05 -33.45
N ASN A 167 -0.18 -2.06 -32.74
CA ASN A 167 -0.78 -0.87 -33.37
C ASN A 167 0.22 -0.09 -34.23
N VAL A 168 1.45 0.11 -33.75
CA VAL A 168 2.51 0.78 -34.52
C VAL A 168 2.87 -0.04 -35.77
N ARG A 169 2.92 -1.37 -35.67
CA ARG A 169 3.17 -2.25 -36.82
C ARG A 169 2.06 -2.11 -37.86
N SER A 170 0.79 -2.09 -37.44
CA SER A 170 -0.36 -1.90 -38.32
C SER A 170 -0.34 -0.55 -39.03
N VAL A 171 -0.07 0.54 -38.30
CA VAL A 171 0.07 1.89 -38.90
C VAL A 171 1.20 1.92 -39.93
N LYS A 172 2.33 1.28 -39.65
CA LYS A 172 3.45 1.19 -40.60
C LYS A 172 3.05 0.45 -41.88
N GLN A 173 2.31 -0.64 -41.76
CA GLN A 173 1.83 -1.42 -42.90
C GLN A 173 0.86 -0.61 -43.76
N GLU A 174 -0.09 0.09 -43.12
CA GLU A 174 -1.06 0.93 -43.84
C GLU A 174 -0.37 2.07 -44.58
N PHE A 175 0.62 2.72 -43.95
CA PHE A 175 1.43 3.77 -44.57
C PHE A 175 2.21 3.26 -45.79
N GLN A 176 2.82 2.07 -45.69
CA GLN A 176 3.53 1.47 -46.82
C GLN A 176 2.59 1.17 -47.98
N LYS A 177 1.39 0.66 -47.69
CA LYS A 177 0.36 0.38 -48.69
C LYS A 177 -0.10 1.66 -49.40
N THR A 178 -0.44 2.72 -48.66
CA THR A 178 -0.87 4.00 -49.26
C THR A 178 0.23 4.66 -50.10
N THR A 179 1.50 4.51 -49.69
CA THR A 179 2.63 5.04 -50.45
C THR A 179 2.83 4.28 -51.78
N LEU A 180 2.61 2.96 -51.76
CA LEU A 180 2.66 2.12 -52.95
C LEU A 180 1.55 2.49 -53.95
N GLU A 181 0.31 2.62 -53.47
CA GLU A 181 -0.86 2.99 -54.28
C GLU A 181 -0.70 4.37 -54.93
N ARG A 182 -0.07 5.34 -54.23
CA ARG A 182 0.24 6.66 -54.80
C ARG A 182 1.28 6.58 -55.92
N ALA A 183 2.34 5.80 -55.74
CA ALA A 183 3.39 5.64 -56.74
C ALA A 183 2.91 4.93 -58.01
N GLU A 184 1.93 4.02 -57.88
CA GLU A 184 1.29 3.35 -59.02
C GLU A 184 0.33 4.29 -59.76
N SER A 185 -0.40 5.16 -59.05
CA SER A 185 -1.27 6.17 -59.66
C SER A 185 -0.52 7.27 -60.41
N GLU A 186 0.74 7.54 -60.08
CA GLU A 186 1.60 8.52 -60.78
C GLU A 186 2.27 7.95 -62.03
N LYS A 187 2.48 6.63 -62.11
CA LYS A 187 3.03 5.95 -63.30
C LYS A 187 2.01 5.67 -64.40
N GLY A 188 0.72 5.80 -64.11
CA GLY A 188 -0.39 5.59 -65.05
C GLY A 188 -0.83 6.85 -65.81
N LYS A 189 -0.14 7.97 -65.66
CA LYS A 189 -0.32 9.22 -66.43
C LYS A 189 0.80 9.39 -67.42
#